data_AF-A0A9Q1H062-F1
#
_entry.id   AF-A0A9Q1H062-F1
#
_cell.length_a   1.000
_cell.length_b   1.000
_cell.length_c   1.000
_cell.angle_alpha   90.00
_cell.angle_beta   90.00
_cell.angle_gamma   90.00
#
_symmetry.space_group_name_H-M   'P 1'
#
loop_
_entity.id
_entity.type
_entity.pdbx_description
1 polymer ?
#
loop_
_entity_poly.entity_id
_entity_poly.type
_entity_poly.pdbx_seq_one_letter_code
_entity_poly.pdbx_strand_id
1 'polypeptide(L)'
;MCHHWLPIHQRINYKLALLTYKSLHGLTPAYLCELVQWYLPSRNLRSSLQILCTNGKSSRVLYKDRAFENLGPKLFNLLPLNVHSCPSTDIFKSHLKTYLSKWPFNL
;
A
#
# COMPACT_ATOMS: atom_id res chain seq x y z
N MET A 1 -7.16 -11.48 23.53
CA MET A 1 -7.70 -10.59 22.47
C MET A 1 -8.20 -11.48 21.34
N CYS A 2 -9.51 -11.67 21.23
CA CYS A 2 -10.13 -12.67 20.35
C CYS A 2 -9.74 -12.48 18.88
N HIS A 3 -9.37 -13.59 18.24
CA HIS A 3 -8.87 -13.67 16.88
C HIS A 3 -10.02 -13.44 15.87
N HIS A 4 -10.57 -12.23 15.79
CA HIS A 4 -11.61 -11.91 14.81
C HIS A 4 -10.98 -11.96 13.41
N TRP A 5 -11.45 -12.90 12.59
CA TRP A 5 -10.97 -13.08 11.23
C TRP A 5 -11.35 -11.87 10.37
N LEU A 6 -10.40 -11.34 9.59
CA LEU A 6 -10.72 -10.31 8.59
C LEU A 6 -11.66 -10.90 7.52
N PRO A 7 -12.71 -10.16 7.10
CA PRO A 7 -13.52 -10.56 5.95
C PRO A 7 -12.66 -10.64 4.68
N ILE A 8 -13.09 -11.44 3.71
CA ILE A 8 -12.30 -11.82 2.52
C ILE A 8 -11.74 -10.59 1.78
N HIS A 9 -12.58 -9.58 1.56
CA HIS A 9 -12.15 -8.33 0.92
C HIS A 9 -10.99 -7.65 1.66
N GLN A 10 -11.03 -7.62 2.99
CA GLN A 10 -9.97 -7.03 3.80
C GLN A 10 -8.70 -7.88 3.80
N ARG A 11 -8.79 -9.20 3.62
CA ARG A 11 -7.61 -10.06 3.44
C ARG A 11 -6.89 -9.78 2.12
N ILE A 12 -7.63 -9.48 1.05
CA ILE A 12 -7.06 -9.08 -0.24
C ILE A 12 -6.30 -7.76 -0.06
N ASN A 13 -6.96 -6.75 0.52
CA ASN A 13 -6.36 -5.46 0.84
C ASN A 13 -5.10 -5.60 1.71
N TYR A 14 -5.17 -6.45 2.73
CA TYR A 14 -4.04 -6.75 3.63
C TYR A 14 -2.85 -7.32 2.87
N LYS A 15 -3.06 -8.34 2.03
CA LYS A 15 -1.99 -8.95 1.25
C LYS A 15 -1.39 -7.97 0.25
N LEU A 16 -2.23 -7.13 -0.37
CA LEU A 16 -1.79 -6.13 -1.33
C LEU A 16 -0.91 -5.06 -0.66
N ALA A 17 -1.35 -4.48 0.46
CA ALA A 17 -0.58 -3.52 1.26
C ALA A 17 0.73 -4.12 1.79
N LEU A 18 0.70 -5.37 2.23
CA LEU A 18 1.89 -6.06 2.70
C LEU A 18 2.89 -6.29 1.57
N LEU A 19 2.40 -6.64 0.38
CA LEU A 19 3.25 -6.83 -0.79
C LEU A 19 3.89 -5.51 -1.23
N THR A 20 3.14 -4.40 -1.25
CA THR A 20 3.71 -3.09 -1.56
C THR A 20 4.73 -2.62 -0.55
N TYR A 21 4.45 -2.77 0.76
CA TYR A 21 5.44 -2.47 1.79
C TYR A 21 6.74 -3.25 1.56
N LYS A 22 6.64 -4.57 1.35
CA LYS A 22 7.82 -5.40 1.12
C LYS A 22 8.58 -5.00 -0.15
N SER A 23 7.88 -4.65 -1.24
CA SER A 23 8.51 -4.17 -2.47
C SER A 23 9.26 -2.84 -2.26
N LEU A 24 8.68 -1.90 -1.51
CA LEU A 24 9.33 -0.62 -1.19
C LEU A 24 10.58 -0.78 -0.32
N HIS A 25 10.64 -1.85 0.48
CA HIS A 25 11.77 -2.20 1.32
C HIS A 25 12.75 -3.20 0.67
N GLY A 26 12.57 -3.55 -0.61
CA GLY A 26 13.45 -4.47 -1.32
C GLY A 26 13.40 -5.93 -0.83
N LEU A 27 12.32 -6.32 -0.15
CA LEU A 27 12.11 -7.67 0.40
C LEU A 27 11.36 -8.60 -0.56
N THR A 28 11.16 -8.17 -1.81
CA THR A 28 10.52 -8.95 -2.88
C THR A 28 11.47 -9.06 -4.08
N PRO A 29 11.19 -9.96 -5.05
CA PRO A 29 11.97 -10.03 -6.28
C PRO A 29 12.04 -8.68 -7.01
N ALA A 30 13.16 -8.43 -7.69
CA ALA A 30 13.45 -7.14 -8.34
C ALA A 30 12.31 -6.66 -9.26
N TYR A 31 11.69 -7.56 -10.03
CA TYR A 31 10.58 -7.21 -10.93
C TYR A 31 9.36 -6.62 -10.20
N LEU A 32 9.13 -6.94 -8.92
CA LEU A 32 8.05 -6.36 -8.13
C LEU A 32 8.44 -5.03 -7.49
N CYS A 33 9.72 -4.87 -7.14
CA CYS A 33 10.27 -3.61 -6.63
C CYS A 33 10.23 -2.53 -7.72
N GLU A 34 10.52 -2.90 -8.98
CA GLU A 34 10.49 -1.96 -10.11
C GLU A 34 9.09 -1.40 -10.38
N LEU A 35 8.03 -2.16 -10.08
CA LEU A 35 6.63 -1.75 -10.27
C LEU A 35 6.13 -0.74 -9.23
N VAL A 36 6.79 -0.61 -8.09
CA VAL A 36 6.31 0.23 -6.98
C VAL A 36 7.47 1.01 -6.39
N GLN A 37 7.44 2.33 -6.59
CA GLN A 37 8.50 3.22 -6.13
C GLN A 37 7.93 4.34 -5.24
N TRP A 38 8.79 4.82 -4.35
CA TRP A 38 8.51 6.03 -3.58
C TRP A 38 8.32 7.22 -4.51
N TYR A 39 7.40 8.11 -4.16
CA TYR A 39 7.22 9.36 -4.86
C TYR A 39 8.38 10.30 -4.55
N LEU A 40 9.29 10.47 -5.52
CA LEU A 40 10.30 11.52 -5.51
C LEU A 40 9.83 12.71 -6.37
N PRO A 41 9.32 13.80 -5.76
CA PRO A 41 8.93 14.98 -6.51
C PRO A 41 10.17 15.72 -7.05
N SER A 42 10.13 16.10 -8.32
CA SER A 42 11.16 16.95 -8.94
C SER A 42 11.11 18.41 -8.44
N ARG A 43 9.98 18.85 -7.86
CA ARG A 43 9.79 20.19 -7.28
C ARG A 43 9.03 20.08 -5.95
N ASN A 44 9.43 20.86 -4.94
CA ASN A 44 8.77 20.89 -3.64
C ASN A 44 7.33 21.44 -3.76
N LEU A 45 6.35 20.53 -3.82
CA LEU A 45 4.92 20.83 -3.74
C LEU A 45 4.38 20.48 -2.35
N ARG A 46 3.17 20.94 -2.00
CA ARG A 46 2.55 20.60 -0.70
C ARG A 46 2.37 19.09 -0.48
N SER A 47 2.23 18.31 -1.55
CA SER A 47 2.22 16.83 -1.53
C SER A 47 3.60 16.20 -1.34
N SER A 48 4.69 16.95 -1.51
CA SER A 48 6.07 16.49 -1.31
C SER A 48 6.38 16.13 0.15
N LEU A 49 5.57 16.64 1.09
CA LEU A 49 5.73 16.38 2.52
C LEU A 49 5.01 15.09 2.95
N GLN A 50 4.30 14.41 2.04
CA GLN A 50 3.58 13.17 2.32
C GLN A 50 4.36 11.96 1.80
N ILE A 51 4.35 10.88 2.58
CA ILE A 51 4.89 9.58 2.19
C ILE A 51 3.91 8.96 1.18
N LEU A 52 4.17 9.17 -0.11
CA LEU A 52 3.34 8.72 -1.21
C LEU A 52 4.13 7.76 -2.13
N CYS A 53 3.42 6.85 -2.78
CA CYS A 53 3.93 5.99 -3.85
C CYS A 53 3.51 6.55 -5.22
N THR A 54 4.38 6.43 -6.22
CA THR A 54 4.04 6.76 -7.61
C THR A 54 3.03 5.76 -8.16
N ASN A 55 1.96 6.27 -8.75
CA ASN A 55 1.03 5.46 -9.54
C ASN A 55 1.31 5.72 -11.03
N GLY A 56 1.30 4.67 -11.85
CA GLY A 56 1.28 4.83 -13.30
C GLY A 56 0.03 5.58 -13.74
N LYS A 57 0.17 6.54 -14.67
CA LYS A 57 -1.01 7.19 -15.29
C LYS A 57 -1.70 6.18 -16.20
N SER A 58 -2.76 5.54 -15.71
CA SER A 58 -3.57 4.62 -16.51
C SER A 58 -4.49 5.40 -17.44
N SER A 59 -4.18 5.43 -18.73
CA SER A 59 -5.03 6.04 -19.77
C SER A 59 -6.23 5.17 -20.17
N ARG A 60 -6.32 3.91 -19.69
CA ARG A 60 -7.35 2.93 -20.10
C ARG A 60 -7.98 2.28 -18.86
N VAL A 61 -9.19 2.73 -18.53
CA VAL A 61 -9.86 2.69 -17.21
C VAL A 61 -10.34 1.32 -16.70
N LEU A 62 -10.11 0.18 -17.38
CA LEU A 62 -10.81 -1.06 -16.97
C LEU A 62 -9.92 -2.16 -16.39
N TYR A 63 -8.76 -2.45 -17.00
CA TYR A 63 -7.92 -3.58 -16.58
C TYR A 63 -6.68 -3.16 -15.80
N LYS A 64 -6.05 -2.06 -16.23
CA LYS A 64 -4.81 -1.57 -15.62
C LYS A 64 -5.02 -1.04 -14.20
N ASP A 65 -6.22 -0.58 -13.86
CA ASP A 65 -6.49 -0.03 -12.52
C ASP A 65 -6.48 -1.10 -11.42
N ARG A 66 -6.65 -2.37 -11.80
CA ARG A 66 -6.58 -3.52 -10.88
C ARG A 66 -5.18 -4.16 -10.84
N ALA A 67 -4.27 -3.73 -11.71
CA ALA A 67 -2.90 -4.24 -11.71
C ALA A 67 -2.18 -3.84 -10.41
N PHE A 68 -1.26 -4.67 -9.95
CA PHE A 68 -0.49 -4.42 -8.73
C PHE A 68 0.22 -3.05 -8.76
N GLU A 69 0.80 -2.69 -9.90
CA GLU A 69 1.47 -1.40 -10.17
C GLU A 69 0.59 -0.18 -9.88
N ASN A 70 -0.73 -0.29 -9.99
CA ASN A 70 -1.66 0.81 -9.74
C ASN A 70 -2.40 0.64 -8.42
N LEU A 71 -2.99 -0.54 -8.20
CA LEU A 71 -3.84 -0.81 -7.04
C LEU A 71 -3.03 -0.84 -5.74
N GLY A 72 -1.82 -1.40 -5.79
CA GLY A 72 -0.94 -1.49 -4.63
C GLY A 72 -0.56 -0.11 -4.09
N PRO A 73 0.09 0.73 -4.90
CA PRO A 73 0.42 2.12 -4.54
C PRO A 73 -0.80 2.93 -4.11
N LYS A 74 -1.94 2.79 -4.80
CA LYS A 74 -3.20 3.45 -4.44
C LYS A 74 -3.68 3.04 -3.05
N LEU A 75 -3.70 1.75 -2.75
CA LEU A 75 -4.11 1.24 -1.45
C LEU A 75 -3.14 1.67 -0.36
N PHE A 76 -1.84 1.62 -0.65
CA PHE A 76 -0.81 2.06 0.28
C PHE A 76 -0.99 3.55 0.61
N ASN A 77 -1.20 4.43 -0.38
CA ASN A 77 -1.41 5.87 -0.18
C ASN A 77 -2.68 6.24 0.60
N LEU A 78 -3.67 5.34 0.67
CA LEU A 78 -4.88 5.54 1.47
C LEU A 78 -4.65 5.21 2.95
N LEU A 79 -3.54 4.56 3.30
CA LEU A 79 -3.22 4.24 4.67
C LEU A 79 -2.82 5.50 5.45
N PRO A 80 -3.09 5.54 6.76
CA PRO A 80 -2.64 6.64 7.60
C PRO A 80 -1.13 6.59 7.82
N LEU A 81 -0.52 7.77 8.04
CA LEU A 81 0.93 7.94 8.22
C LEU A 81 1.53 7.06 9.34
N ASN A 82 0.76 6.78 10.39
CA ASN A 82 1.18 5.90 11.49
C ASN A 82 1.39 4.44 11.07
N VAL A 83 0.82 4.00 9.94
CA VAL A 83 1.06 2.68 9.34
C VAL A 83 2.25 2.76 8.37
N HIS A 84 2.40 3.87 7.65
CA HIS A 84 3.53 4.09 6.73
C HIS A 84 4.89 4.12 7.44
N SER A 85 4.98 4.82 8.57
CA SER A 85 6.25 5.06 9.27
C SER A 85 6.72 3.88 10.14
N CYS A 86 6.15 2.68 9.96
CA CYS A 86 6.55 1.51 10.72
C CYS A 86 7.93 1.00 10.27
N PRO A 87 8.90 0.83 11.19
CA PRO A 87 10.28 0.44 10.84
C PRO A 87 10.43 -1.06 10.56
N SER A 88 9.45 -1.89 10.96
CA SER A 88 9.52 -3.34 10.82
C SER A 88 8.25 -3.91 10.19
N THR A 89 8.43 -4.97 9.42
CA THR A 89 7.32 -5.70 8.77
C THR A 89 6.31 -6.23 9.80
N ASP A 90 6.74 -6.64 11.00
CA ASP A 90 5.84 -7.22 11.99
C ASP A 90 4.97 -6.16 12.68
N ILE A 91 5.55 -4.99 12.94
CA ILE A 91 4.80 -3.82 13.44
C ILE A 91 3.79 -3.38 12.39
N PHE A 92 4.22 -3.29 11.13
CA PHE A 92 3.35 -2.97 9.99
C PHE A 92 2.18 -3.95 9.88
N LYS A 93 2.44 -5.27 9.94
CA LYS A 93 1.38 -6.31 9.91
C LYS A 93 0.35 -6.11 11.02
N SER A 94 0.80 -5.78 12.23
CA SER A 94 -0.08 -5.56 13.38
C SER A 94 -0.95 -4.32 13.19
N HIS A 95 -0.33 -3.18 12.86
CA HIS A 95 -1.02 -1.91 12.63
C HIS A 95 -2.00 -1.98 11.46
N LEU A 96 -1.60 -2.61 10.35
CA LEU A 96 -2.44 -2.80 9.18
C LEU A 96 -3.66 -3.67 9.51
N LYS A 97 -3.48 -4.76 10.28
CA LYS A 97 -4.57 -5.62 10.73
C LYS A 97 -5.58 -4.82 11.57
N THR A 98 -5.09 -4.04 12.54
CA THR A 98 -5.94 -3.19 13.38
C THR A 98 -6.68 -2.14 12.57
N TYR A 99 -6.03 -1.53 11.58
CA TYR A 99 -6.62 -0.52 10.72
C TYR A 99 -7.75 -1.09 9.86
N LEU A 100 -7.50 -2.19 9.13
CA LEU A 100 -8.49 -2.83 8.26
C LEU A 100 -9.67 -3.44 9.02
N SER A 101 -9.47 -3.83 10.29
CA SER A 101 -10.58 -4.27 11.15
C SER A 101 -11.50 -3.12 11.59
N LYS A 102 -10.98 -1.90 11.73
CA LYS A 102 -11.76 -0.72 12.13
C LYS A 102 -12.36 0.04 10.94
N TRP A 103 -11.64 0.06 9.82
CA TRP A 103 -12.00 0.82 8.62
C TRP A 103 -12.04 -0.13 7.42
N PRO A 104 -13.20 -0.75 7.13
CA PRO A 104 -13.33 -1.62 5.98
C PRO A 104 -13.31 -0.79 4.70
N PHE A 105 -12.23 -0.88 3.94
CA PHE A 105 -12.17 -0.34 2.58
C PHE A 105 -12.87 -1.29 1.60
N ASN A 106 -13.80 -0.75 0.82
CA ASN A 106 -14.27 -1.39 -0.41
C ASN A 106 -13.65 -0.63 -1.59
N LEU A 107 -12.64 -1.23 -2.21
CA LEU A 107 -12.02 -0.78 -3.46
C LEU A 107 -12.66 -1.48 -4.66
#